data_AF-A0A535I2R9-F1
#
_entry.id   AF-A0A535I2R9-F1
#
_cell.length_a   1.000
_cell.length_b   1.000
_cell.length_c   1.000
_cell.angle_alpha   90.00
_cell.angle_beta   90.00
_cell.angle_gamma   90.00
#
_symmetry.space_group_name_H-M   'P 1'
#
loop_
_entity.id
_entity.type
_entity.pdbx_description
1 polymer ?
#
loop_
_entity_poly.entity_id
_entity_poly.type
_entity_poly.pdbx_seq_one_letter_code
_entity_poly.pdbx_strand_id
1 'polypeptide(L)'
;MTSVHNAAPIRAVLFDVGGVLMRTADLGAHRKWEALLGVSDGQLHNFLFSSRDAERAFLGRLSEADLFRDAARRLHLSDAQRAELIMDFWAGERVDTR
;
A
#
# COMPACT_ATOMS: atom_id res chain seq x y z
N MET A 1 -15.17 -47.17 5.94
CA MET A 1 -15.45 -46.28 4.80
C MET A 1 -15.95 -44.97 5.37
N THR A 2 -15.07 -43.96 5.47
CA THR A 2 -15.42 -42.67 6.07
C THR A 2 -16.01 -41.79 4.97
N SER A 3 -17.29 -41.46 5.09
CA SER A 3 -18.02 -40.62 4.14
C SER A 3 -17.42 -39.21 4.14
N VAL A 4 -16.91 -38.76 3.00
CA VAL A 4 -16.56 -37.36 2.79
C VAL A 4 -17.87 -36.58 2.70
N HIS A 5 -18.11 -35.66 3.63
CA HIS A 5 -19.26 -34.77 3.57
C HIS A 5 -19.13 -33.88 2.34
N ASN A 6 -20.14 -33.90 1.47
CA ASN A 6 -20.24 -33.03 0.30
C ASN A 6 -20.51 -31.61 0.82
N ALA A 7 -19.49 -30.74 0.81
CA ALA A 7 -19.64 -29.35 1.23
C ALA A 7 -20.62 -28.64 0.28
N ALA A 8 -21.47 -27.76 0.82
CA ALA A 8 -22.39 -26.96 0.01
C ALA A 8 -21.61 -26.19 -1.08
N PRO A 9 -22.17 -26.03 -2.30
CA PRO A 9 -21.45 -25.38 -3.40
C PRO A 9 -21.04 -23.96 -3.03
N ILE A 10 -19.84 -23.55 -3.45
CA ILE A 10 -19.35 -22.18 -3.29
C ILE A 10 -20.31 -21.24 -4.02
N ARG A 11 -20.84 -20.23 -3.31
CA ARG A 11 -21.80 -19.27 -3.87
C ARG A 11 -21.19 -17.89 -4.16
N ALA A 12 -20.03 -17.60 -3.57
CA ALA A 12 -19.34 -16.33 -3.73
C ALA A 12 -17.84 -16.50 -3.49
N VAL A 13 -17.04 -15.65 -4.13
CA VAL A 13 -15.61 -15.49 -3.91
C VAL A 13 -15.31 -14.01 -3.74
N LEU A 14 -14.58 -13.66 -2.68
CA LEU A 14 -14.14 -12.29 -2.41
C LEU A 14 -12.62 -12.27 -2.56
N PHE A 15 -12.12 -11.28 -3.29
CA PHE A 15 -10.70 -11.08 -3.50
C PHE A 15 -10.29 -9.77 -2.82
N ASP A 16 -9.17 -9.80 -2.11
CA ASP A 16 -8.48 -8.58 -1.75
C ASP A 16 -7.97 -7.89 -3.03
N VAL A 17 -7.77 -6.57 -2.97
CA VAL A 17 -7.18 -5.83 -4.10
C VAL A 17 -5.67 -5.87 -3.98
N GLY A 18 -5.11 -5.35 -2.89
CA GLY A 18 -3.66 -5.29 -2.69
C GLY A 18 -3.06 -6.67 -2.43
N GLY A 19 -2.01 -7.04 -3.16
CA GLY A 19 -1.32 -8.31 -2.96
C GLY A 19 -2.07 -9.55 -3.45
N VAL A 20 -3.27 -9.38 -4.03
CA VAL A 20 -4.05 -10.45 -4.67
C VAL A 20 -4.40 -10.06 -6.11
N LEU A 21 -5.22 -9.02 -6.33
CA LEU A 21 -5.56 -8.57 -7.69
C LEU A 21 -4.59 -7.51 -8.23
N MET A 22 -3.86 -6.81 -7.36
CA MET A 22 -2.89 -5.78 -7.71
C MET A 22 -1.54 -6.06 -7.06
N ARG A 23 -0.47 -5.81 -7.83
CA ARG A 23 0.93 -5.97 -7.43
C ARG A 23 1.71 -4.71 -7.77
N THR A 24 2.65 -4.35 -6.89
CA THR A 24 3.72 -3.42 -7.21
C THR A 24 4.73 -4.12 -8.14
N ALA A 25 4.55 -3.96 -9.44
CA ALA A 25 5.37 -4.63 -10.46
C ALA A 25 6.76 -4.02 -10.62
N ASP A 26 6.92 -2.74 -10.23
CA ASP A 26 8.17 -2.00 -10.26
C ASP A 26 8.39 -1.25 -8.94
N LEU A 27 9.48 -1.59 -8.25
CA LEU A 27 9.88 -0.98 -6.98
C LEU A 27 10.90 0.16 -7.18
N GLY A 28 11.27 0.51 -8.41
CA GLY A 28 12.30 1.53 -8.69
C GLY A 28 11.99 2.88 -8.06
N ALA A 29 10.73 3.31 -8.13
CA ALA A 29 10.27 4.55 -7.49
C ALA A 29 10.34 4.47 -5.96
N HIS A 30 10.00 3.34 -5.36
CA HIS A 30 10.12 3.14 -3.91
C HIS A 30 11.58 3.20 -3.47
N ARG A 31 12.48 2.49 -4.17
CA ARG A 31 13.93 2.49 -3.89
C ARG A 31 14.57 3.87 -4.05
N LYS A 32 14.14 4.66 -5.04
CA LYS A 32 14.55 6.07 -5.19
C LYS A 32 14.25 6.85 -3.92
N TRP A 33 13.02 6.77 -3.42
CA TRP A 33 12.60 7.48 -2.21
C TRP A 33 13.27 6.96 -0.95
N GLU A 34 13.47 5.65 -0.83
CA GLU A 34 14.18 5.03 0.30
C GLU A 34 15.63 5.52 0.38
N ALA A 35 16.32 5.60 -0.78
CA ALA A 35 17.66 6.17 -0.87
C ALA A 35 17.69 7.66 -0.51
N LEU A 36 16.72 8.46 -0.98
CA LEU A 36 16.63 9.89 -0.67
C LEU A 36 16.36 10.15 0.82
N LEU A 37 15.57 9.29 1.46
CA LEU A 37 15.21 9.39 2.87
C LEU A 37 16.24 8.72 3.80
N GLY A 38 17.21 8.00 3.25
CA GLY A 38 18.23 7.27 4.02
C GLY A 38 17.66 6.09 4.82
N VAL A 39 16.58 5.47 4.34
CA VAL A 39 15.94 4.31 4.99
C VAL A 39 16.25 3.03 4.22
N SER A 40 16.17 1.88 4.90
CA SER A 40 16.42 0.58 4.26
C SER A 40 15.33 0.21 3.26
N ASP A 41 15.67 -0.64 2.30
CA ASP A 41 14.74 -1.22 1.33
C ASP A 41 13.48 -1.78 2.00
N GLY A 42 12.31 -1.42 1.47
CA GLY A 42 10.99 -1.81 1.97
C GLY A 42 10.50 -1.01 3.19
N GLN A 43 11.29 -0.08 3.74
CA GLN A 43 10.87 0.70 4.92
C GLN A 43 9.95 1.87 4.57
N LEU A 44 9.96 2.38 3.35
CA LEU A 44 9.08 3.50 2.97
C LEU A 44 7.60 3.13 3.17
N HIS A 45 7.21 1.92 2.74
CA HIS A 45 5.87 1.41 2.97
C HIS A 45 5.51 1.37 4.46
N ASN A 46 6.44 0.91 5.31
CA ASN A 46 6.22 0.85 6.75
C ASN A 46 6.06 2.25 7.35
N PHE A 47 6.87 3.23 6.94
CA PHE A 47 6.73 4.62 7.40
C PHE A 47 5.35 5.22 7.09
N LEU A 48 4.81 4.92 5.90
CA LEU A 48 3.50 5.40 5.47
C LEU A 48 2.36 4.66 6.19
N PHE A 49 2.38 3.34 6.19
CA PHE A 49 1.22 2.52 6.56
C PHE A 49 1.28 1.83 7.91
N SER A 50 2.44 1.79 8.58
CA SER A 50 2.56 1.29 9.96
C SER A 50 2.40 2.42 10.98
N SER A 51 1.34 3.22 10.83
CA SER A 51 1.07 4.36 11.72
C SER A 51 -0.41 4.43 12.12
N ARG A 52 -0.69 5.10 13.25
CA ARG A 52 -2.07 5.31 13.72
C ARG A 52 -2.91 6.09 12.72
N ASP A 53 -2.29 6.97 11.94
CA ASP A 53 -2.97 7.70 10.87
C ASP A 53 -3.37 6.78 9.72
N ALA A 54 -2.53 5.79 9.38
CA ALA A 54 -2.88 4.77 8.40
C ALA A 54 -4.04 3.89 8.89
N GLU A 55 -4.02 3.46 10.15
CA GLU A 55 -5.15 2.74 10.77
C GLU A 55 -6.46 3.56 10.65
N ARG A 56 -6.40 4.87 10.95
CA ARG A 56 -7.55 5.75 10.81
C ARG A 56 -7.99 5.88 9.35
N ALA A 57 -7.06 5.96 8.40
CA ALA A 57 -7.38 6.03 6.98
C ALA A 57 -8.08 4.75 6.49
N PHE A 58 -7.58 3.58 6.89
CA PHE A 58 -8.21 2.29 6.55
C PHE A 58 -9.63 2.15 7.13
N LEU A 59 -9.90 2.79 8.27
CA LEU A 59 -11.24 2.87 8.88
C LEU A 59 -12.10 4.01 8.33
N GLY A 60 -11.64 4.76 7.32
CA GLY A 60 -12.35 5.89 6.74
C GLY A 60 -12.44 7.13 7.63
N ARG A 61 -11.59 7.21 8.68
CA ARG A 61 -11.56 8.30 9.68
C ARG A 61 -10.49 9.36 9.40
N LEU A 62 -9.73 9.18 8.32
CA LEU A 62 -8.72 10.10 7.80
C LEU A 62 -8.71 9.96 6.28
N SER A 63 -8.58 11.05 5.54
CA SER A 63 -8.45 10.95 4.08
C SER A 63 -7.05 10.50 3.69
N GLU A 64 -6.90 9.92 2.49
CA GLU A 64 -5.59 9.60 1.92
C GLU A 64 -4.70 10.86 1.80
N ALA A 65 -5.27 11.97 1.35
CA ALA A 65 -4.55 13.25 1.26
C ALA A 65 -4.03 13.73 2.62
N ASP A 66 -4.81 13.57 3.68
CA ASP A 66 -4.39 13.87 5.05
C ASP A 66 -3.27 12.94 5.53
N LEU A 67 -3.39 11.62 5.25
CA LEU A 67 -2.37 10.62 5.58
C LEU A 67 -1.02 10.98 4.96
N PHE A 68 -0.99 11.28 3.66
CA PHE A 68 0.24 11.64 2.95
C PHE A 68 0.79 13.00 3.38
N ARG A 69 -0.07 13.99 3.68
CA ARG A 69 0.40 15.25 4.26
C ARG A 69 1.08 15.01 5.60
N ASP A 70 0.50 14.19 6.47
CA ASP A 70 1.03 13.94 7.81
C ASP A 70 2.28 13.08 7.77
N ALA A 71 2.38 12.15 6.82
CA ALA A 71 3.63 11.45 6.50
C ALA A 71 4.72 12.39 5.99
N ALA A 72 4.43 13.25 5.02
CA ALA A 72 5.39 14.21 4.47
C ALA A 72 5.96 15.14 5.55
N ARG A 73 5.13 15.59 6.50
CA ARG A 73 5.59 16.37 7.65
C ARG A 73 6.59 15.60 8.53
N ARG A 74 6.34 14.32 8.80
CA ARG A 74 7.25 13.44 9.58
C ARG A 74 8.56 13.15 8.86
N LEU A 75 8.52 13.10 7.53
CA LEU A 75 9.67 12.88 6.65
C LEU A 75 10.38 14.18 6.24
N HIS A 76 9.95 15.33 6.76
CA HIS A 76 10.49 16.66 6.43
C HIS A 76 10.49 16.98 4.92
N LEU A 77 9.48 16.50 4.20
CA LEU A 77 9.30 16.75 2.77
C LEU A 77 8.55 18.07 2.53
N SER A 78 8.97 18.79 1.49
CA SER A 78 8.23 19.93 0.95
C SER A 78 6.92 19.48 0.29
N ASP A 79 6.02 20.44 0.01
CA ASP A 79 4.78 20.16 -0.71
C ASP A 79 5.01 19.58 -2.10
N ALA A 80 6.04 20.04 -2.81
CA ALA A 80 6.43 19.53 -4.11
C ALA A 80 6.93 18.07 -4.02
N GLN A 81 7.81 17.79 -3.05
CA GLN A 81 8.29 16.43 -2.79
C GLN A 81 7.17 15.49 -2.35
N ARG A 82 6.20 15.96 -1.56
CA ARG A 82 5.01 15.16 -1.22
C ARG A 82 4.22 14.79 -2.47
N ALA A 83 3.95 15.76 -3.35
CA ALA A 83 3.19 15.50 -4.57
C ALA A 83 3.91 14.49 -5.47
N GLU A 84 5.23 14.63 -5.61
CA GLU A 84 6.07 13.68 -6.33
C GLU A 84 6.06 12.29 -5.68
N LEU A 85 6.20 12.21 -4.34
CA LEU A 85 6.16 10.95 -3.60
C LEU A 85 4.84 10.21 -3.83
N ILE A 86 3.69 10.88 -3.79
CA ILE A 86 2.39 10.22 -4.00
C ILE A 86 2.30 9.61 -5.41
N MET A 87 2.73 10.37 -6.42
CA MET A 87 2.73 9.87 -7.81
C MET A 87 3.68 8.69 -7.99
N ASP A 88 4.90 8.82 -7.47
CA ASP A 88 5.94 7.78 -7.54
C ASP A 88 5.53 6.52 -6.77
N PHE A 89 4.87 6.68 -5.62
CA PHE A 89 4.46 5.56 -4.77
C PHE A 89 3.51 4.59 -5.50
N TRP A 90 2.61 5.13 -6.32
CA TRP A 90 1.62 4.34 -7.08
C TRP A 90 2.06 3.98 -8.51
N ALA A 91 3.17 4.53 -9.00
CA ALA A 91 3.60 4.37 -10.40
C ALA A 91 3.85 2.91 -10.82
N GLY A 92 4.23 2.05 -9.87
CA GLY A 92 4.52 0.62 -10.07
C GLY A 92 3.31 -0.30 -10.00
N GLU A 93 2.13 0.19 -9.60
CA GLU A 93 0.95 -0.66 -9.38
C GLU A 93 0.36 -1.18 -10.69
N ARG A 94 0.18 -2.51 -10.78
CA ARG A 94 -0.41 -3.18 -11.95
C ARG A 94 -1.38 -4.25 -11.51
N VAL A 95 -2.41 -4.49 -12.33
CA VAL A 95 -3.30 -5.65 -12.16
C VAL A 95 -2.49 -6.93 -12.36
N ASP A 96 -2.64 -7.87 -11.43
CA ASP A 96 -2.02 -9.17 -11.51
C ASP A 96 -2.71 -10.01 -12.59
N THR A 97 -1.99 -10.28 -13.67
CA THR A 97 -2.53 -10.89 -14.89
C THR A 97 -1.88 -12.23 -15.23
N ARG A 98 -0.93 -12.69 -14.41
CA ARG A 98 -0.14 -13.90 -14.67
C ARG A 98 0.10 -14.72 -13.41
#